data_AF-A0A418MM85-F1
#
_entry.id   AF-A0A418MM85-F1
#
_cell.length_a   1.000
_cell.length_b   1.000
_cell.length_c   1.000
_cell.angle_alpha   90.00
_cell.angle_beta   90.00
_cell.angle_gamma   90.00
#
_symmetry.space_group_name_H-M   'P 1'
#
loop_
_entity.id
_entity.type
_entity.pdbx_description
1 polymer ?
#
loop_
_entity_poly.entity_id
_entity_poly.type
_entity_poly.pdbx_seq_one_letter_code
_entity_poly.pdbx_strand_id
1 'polypeptide(L)'
;MAYYLLHAGQPSAVRLLRRVRRLHEYASNSLVTSSDTVIRWGQSKENDPSLGYILNPGAALARVRSRTAVGRLLQRFGIRFLPLDKSEDTSEVHIVRQYRFPIFNLQALACFRADHGPAWISRRIQRVQESFREVDFDSENVNTRAMWLALRSLHSLGLDHGLVSIGMTQKGVLYVLDVTVTPLLTGRLLELYTQAVEVLMDSGDENGATGLSQLQLGTDIELMLCNAQGKMVLASRYATRTGRVGCDDRSIQFDGKRLPLLEFRPDSSATPAGLLENLRETMLEGLELIPWPKIEWRAGSMPFRPFCTGGHIHISGIPFSSRLVRALDNYLGLLTMMVEDPLTARLRRPRYGFLGDIRFKQHGGFEYRTPASFVVNKEVTEAALTLAYVVARYHHDLPVFDLYEPGLQTAFYEGQSAILFPIAQRNMFFLRALPNYGQSREALEPLFDMIQQNQHWDEQMDVRKVWGLPVVKKRQTTRRSSRVEVRTLS
;
A
#
# COMPACT_ATOMS: atom_id res chain seq x y z
N MET A 1 14.99 18.17 -16.71
CA MET A 1 14.81 16.71 -16.64
C MET A 1 14.48 16.20 -18.04
N ALA A 2 15.18 15.16 -18.50
CA ALA A 2 14.94 14.51 -19.78
C ALA A 2 14.31 13.13 -19.57
N TYR A 3 13.62 12.66 -20.62
CA TYR A 3 12.95 11.36 -20.64
C TYR A 3 13.44 10.55 -21.83
N TYR A 4 13.92 9.34 -21.53
CA TYR A 4 14.46 8.44 -22.54
C TYR A 4 13.64 7.16 -22.65
N LEU A 5 13.60 6.56 -23.84
CA LEU A 5 12.98 5.27 -24.12
C LEU A 5 14.06 4.28 -24.56
N LEU A 6 14.34 3.30 -23.71
CA LEU A 6 15.24 2.18 -24.00
C LEU A 6 14.41 1.02 -24.55
N HIS A 7 14.50 0.73 -25.84
CA HIS A 7 13.59 -0.24 -26.46
C HIS A 7 14.21 -1.24 -27.45
N ALA A 8 15.49 -1.13 -27.81
CA ALA A 8 16.18 -2.06 -28.71
C ALA A 8 15.38 -2.43 -29.98
N GLY A 9 14.74 -1.44 -30.62
CA GLY A 9 13.96 -1.64 -31.85
C GLY A 9 12.56 -2.27 -31.69
N GLN A 10 12.03 -2.45 -30.47
CA GLN A 10 10.69 -3.02 -30.29
C GLN A 10 9.59 -2.17 -30.99
N PRO A 11 8.74 -2.76 -31.87
CA PRO A 11 7.78 -1.99 -32.67
C PRO A 11 6.79 -1.14 -31.86
N SER A 12 6.31 -1.66 -30.71
CA SER A 12 5.43 -0.93 -29.78
C SER A 12 6.09 0.35 -29.28
N ALA A 13 7.34 0.26 -28.88
CA ALA A 13 8.10 1.38 -28.33
C ALA A 13 8.43 2.41 -29.41
N VAL A 14 8.77 1.98 -30.62
CA VAL A 14 8.99 2.88 -31.77
C VAL A 14 7.71 3.69 -32.08
N ARG A 15 6.52 3.07 -31.97
CA ARG A 15 5.25 3.80 -32.13
C ARG A 15 5.04 4.84 -31.03
N LEU A 16 5.39 4.50 -29.79
CA LEU A 16 5.30 5.41 -28.66
C LEU A 16 6.25 6.61 -28.82
N LEU A 17 7.51 6.35 -29.18
CA LEU A 17 8.53 7.37 -29.46
C LEU A 17 8.09 8.36 -30.55
N ARG A 18 7.42 7.87 -31.61
CA ARG A 18 6.89 8.74 -32.68
C ARG A 18 5.73 9.62 -32.24
N ARG A 19 4.99 9.24 -31.20
CA ARG A 19 3.83 10.00 -30.70
C ARG A 19 4.21 11.02 -29.64
N VAL A 20 5.10 10.66 -28.72
CA VAL A 20 5.50 11.53 -27.60
C VAL A 20 6.73 12.34 -27.99
N ARG A 21 6.54 13.60 -28.40
CA ARG A 21 7.62 14.46 -28.94
C ARG A 21 8.78 14.71 -27.97
N ARG A 22 8.49 14.74 -26.67
CA ARG A 22 9.47 14.98 -25.58
C ARG A 22 10.24 13.72 -25.17
N LEU A 23 9.88 12.56 -25.73
CA LEU A 23 10.54 11.29 -25.45
C LEU A 23 11.71 11.11 -26.41
N HIS A 24 12.90 10.87 -25.86
CA HIS A 24 14.11 10.65 -26.65
C HIS A 24 14.45 9.16 -26.72
N GLU A 25 15.02 8.71 -27.83
CA GLU A 25 15.60 7.35 -27.87
C GLU A 25 16.79 7.29 -26.92
N TYR A 26 16.86 6.25 -26.08
CA TYR A 26 18.05 5.98 -25.31
C TYR A 26 19.08 5.27 -26.18
N ALA A 27 20.32 5.74 -26.13
CA ALA A 27 21.48 5.05 -26.67
C ALA A 27 22.57 4.98 -25.59
N SER A 28 23.50 4.03 -25.72
CA SER A 28 24.60 3.86 -24.75
C SER A 28 25.49 5.10 -24.55
N ASN A 29 25.48 6.05 -25.49
CA ASN A 29 26.19 7.33 -25.41
C ASN A 29 25.29 8.50 -24.93
N SER A 30 24.02 8.24 -24.58
CA SER A 30 23.13 9.24 -23.99
C SER A 30 23.67 9.70 -22.63
N LEU A 31 23.82 11.02 -22.47
CA LEU A 31 24.24 11.62 -21.20
C LEU A 31 23.06 11.68 -20.22
N VAL A 32 22.89 10.61 -19.44
CA VAL A 32 21.84 10.52 -18.41
C VAL A 32 22.32 11.09 -17.08
N THR A 33 21.53 11.98 -16.49
CA THR A 33 21.75 12.59 -15.17
C THR A 33 20.88 11.94 -14.09
N SER A 34 21.14 12.23 -12.81
CA SER A 34 20.33 11.73 -11.68
C SER A 34 18.87 12.19 -11.73
N SER A 35 18.59 13.32 -12.39
CA SER A 35 17.23 13.83 -12.55
C SER A 35 16.45 13.08 -13.62
N ASP A 36 17.12 12.49 -14.61
CA ASP A 36 16.43 11.96 -15.79
C ASP A 36 15.68 10.65 -15.51
N THR A 37 14.69 10.37 -16.36
CA THR A 37 13.92 9.12 -16.29
C THR A 37 14.09 8.31 -17.57
N VAL A 38 14.38 7.01 -17.42
CA VAL A 38 14.52 6.07 -18.52
C VAL A 38 13.41 5.03 -18.48
N ILE A 39 12.59 4.98 -19.52
CA ILE A 39 11.55 3.99 -19.69
C ILE A 39 12.16 2.79 -20.42
N ARG A 40 12.40 1.69 -19.72
CA ARG A 40 12.82 0.45 -20.37
C ARG A 40 11.59 -0.27 -20.93
N TRP A 41 11.57 -0.48 -22.23
CA TRP A 41 10.55 -1.20 -22.95
C TRP A 41 11.08 -2.54 -23.45
N GLY A 42 10.98 -3.53 -22.58
CA GLY A 42 11.32 -4.92 -22.89
C GLY A 42 12.78 -5.30 -22.70
N GLN A 43 13.06 -6.56 -23.05
CA GLN A 43 14.40 -7.12 -22.89
C GLN A 43 15.32 -6.49 -23.93
N SER A 44 16.29 -5.71 -23.46
CA SER A 44 17.42 -5.22 -24.23
C SER A 44 18.70 -5.82 -23.66
N LYS A 45 19.70 -6.05 -24.51
CA LYS A 45 21.06 -6.40 -24.06
C LYS A 45 21.79 -5.20 -23.44
N GLU A 46 21.30 -3.99 -23.69
CA GLU A 46 21.85 -2.78 -23.09
C GLU A 46 21.60 -2.80 -21.59
N ASN A 47 22.64 -2.41 -20.84
CA ASN A 47 22.58 -2.27 -19.41
C ASN A 47 21.72 -1.07 -19.02
N ASP A 48 21.18 -1.14 -17.81
CA ASP A 48 20.58 0.03 -17.17
C ASP A 48 21.63 1.13 -16.99
N PRO A 49 21.33 2.41 -17.27
CA PRO A 49 22.25 3.50 -16.99
C PRO A 49 22.56 3.57 -15.50
N SER A 50 23.78 4.00 -15.16
CA SER A 50 24.22 4.13 -13.76
C SER A 50 23.59 5.31 -13.02
N LEU A 51 22.95 6.23 -13.75
CA LEU A 51 22.26 7.41 -13.25
C LEU A 51 20.83 7.45 -13.79
N GLY A 52 20.01 8.27 -13.14
CA GLY A 52 18.59 8.44 -13.49
C GLY A 52 17.70 7.37 -12.87
N TYR A 53 16.39 7.61 -12.94
CA TYR A 53 15.39 6.64 -12.50
C TYR A 53 14.92 5.78 -13.65
N ILE A 54 14.91 4.47 -13.47
CA ILE A 54 14.58 3.52 -14.55
C ILE A 54 13.23 2.88 -14.25
N LEU A 55 12.27 3.09 -15.15
CA LEU A 55 11.01 2.35 -15.15
C LEU A 55 11.20 0.99 -15.82
N ASN A 56 10.75 -0.07 -15.16
CA ASN A 56 10.98 -1.47 -15.48
C ASN A 56 12.48 -1.80 -15.60
N PRO A 57 13.29 -1.66 -14.53
CA PRO A 57 14.72 -1.95 -14.58
C PRO A 57 15.00 -3.38 -15.08
N GLY A 58 16.16 -3.61 -15.67
CA GLY A 58 16.57 -4.89 -16.24
C GLY A 58 16.46 -6.05 -15.25
N ALA A 59 16.75 -5.82 -13.96
CA ALA A 59 16.58 -6.80 -12.89
C ALA A 59 15.10 -7.22 -12.68
N ALA A 60 14.15 -6.30 -12.82
CA ALA A 60 12.71 -6.61 -12.77
C ALA A 60 12.27 -7.41 -14.00
N LEU A 61 12.75 -7.03 -15.18
CA LEU A 61 12.50 -7.79 -16.40
C LEU A 61 13.11 -9.18 -16.37
N ALA A 62 14.27 -9.38 -15.73
CA ALA A 62 14.88 -10.69 -15.57
C ALA A 62 14.00 -11.64 -14.74
N ARG A 63 13.34 -11.13 -13.69
CA ARG A 63 12.45 -11.89 -12.79
C ARG A 63 11.23 -12.47 -13.50
N VAL A 64 10.74 -11.80 -14.55
CA VAL A 64 9.50 -12.19 -15.24
C VAL A 64 9.72 -12.99 -16.53
N ARG A 65 10.95 -13.42 -16.82
CA ARG A 65 11.27 -14.23 -18.02
C ARG A 65 10.58 -15.58 -18.04
N SER A 66 10.31 -16.15 -16.88
CA SER A 66 9.63 -17.44 -16.73
C SER A 66 8.29 -17.25 -16.05
N ARG A 67 7.23 -17.62 -16.75
CA ARG A 67 5.86 -17.61 -16.23
C ARG A 67 5.71 -18.47 -14.96
N THR A 68 6.40 -19.62 -14.91
CA THR A 68 6.44 -20.49 -13.73
C THR A 68 7.16 -19.82 -12.56
N ALA A 69 8.24 -19.07 -12.82
CA ALA A 69 8.91 -18.30 -11.78
C ALA A 69 8.02 -17.16 -11.26
N VAL A 70 7.33 -16.43 -12.15
CA VAL A 70 6.34 -15.41 -11.80
C VAL A 70 5.25 -16.00 -10.90
N GLY A 71 4.66 -17.13 -11.29
CA GLY A 71 3.61 -17.79 -10.51
C GLY A 71 4.07 -18.16 -9.10
N ARG A 72 5.25 -18.77 -8.98
CA ARG A 72 5.84 -19.12 -7.66
C ARG A 72 6.09 -17.89 -6.80
N LEU A 73 6.61 -16.82 -7.40
CA LEU A 73 6.93 -15.57 -6.70
C LEU A 73 5.65 -14.88 -6.19
N LEU A 74 4.65 -14.73 -7.05
CA LEU A 74 3.35 -14.15 -6.68
C LEU A 74 2.66 -14.98 -5.58
N GLN A 75 2.63 -16.30 -5.71
CA GLN A 75 2.03 -17.19 -4.70
C GLN A 75 2.72 -17.06 -3.34
N ARG A 76 4.05 -16.94 -3.31
CA ARG A 76 4.81 -16.70 -2.08
C ARG A 76 4.37 -15.42 -1.37
N PHE A 77 3.98 -14.39 -2.13
CA PHE A 77 3.50 -13.13 -1.59
C PHE A 77 1.99 -13.08 -1.37
N GLY A 78 1.32 -14.23 -1.33
CA GLY A 78 -0.12 -14.33 -1.08
C GLY A 78 -1.01 -13.94 -2.26
N ILE A 79 -0.45 -13.86 -3.48
CA ILE A 79 -1.18 -13.53 -4.70
C ILE A 79 -1.55 -14.82 -5.41
N ARG A 80 -2.85 -15.02 -5.63
CA ARG A 80 -3.34 -16.20 -6.35
C ARG A 80 -2.96 -16.11 -7.82
N PHE A 81 -2.21 -17.09 -8.30
CA PHE A 81 -1.79 -17.22 -9.69
C PHE A 81 -2.32 -18.54 -10.27
N LEU A 82 -2.87 -18.51 -11.48
CA LEU A 82 -3.32 -19.69 -12.20
C LEU A 82 -2.42 -19.92 -13.42
N PRO A 83 -1.60 -20.99 -13.44
CA PRO A 83 -0.82 -21.34 -14.63
C PRO A 83 -1.77 -21.68 -15.79
N LEU A 84 -1.37 -21.33 -17.01
CA LEU A 84 -2.15 -21.61 -18.23
C LEU A 84 -1.82 -23.00 -18.81
N ASP A 85 -0.82 -23.69 -18.26
CA ASP A 85 -0.34 -24.95 -18.80
C ASP A 85 -1.15 -26.13 -18.29
N LYS A 86 -1.64 -26.91 -19.26
CA LYS A 86 -2.34 -28.19 -19.11
C LYS A 86 -1.37 -29.23 -18.54
N SER A 87 -1.51 -29.55 -17.26
CA SER A 87 -1.22 -30.89 -16.76
C SER A 87 -2.46 -31.38 -16.04
N GLU A 88 -2.90 -32.59 -16.39
CA GLU A 88 -4.20 -33.22 -16.16
C GLU A 88 -4.70 -33.33 -14.71
N ASP A 89 -4.05 -32.66 -13.76
CA ASP A 89 -4.30 -32.80 -12.32
C ASP A 89 -4.63 -31.48 -11.59
N THR A 90 -4.61 -30.32 -12.26
CA THR A 90 -5.12 -29.10 -11.65
C THR A 90 -6.63 -29.02 -11.82
N SER A 91 -7.35 -29.43 -10.79
CA SER A 91 -8.79 -29.20 -10.56
C SER A 91 -9.37 -28.00 -11.33
N GLU A 92 -10.46 -28.26 -12.06
CA GLU A 92 -11.29 -27.39 -12.90
C GLU A 92 -11.54 -25.95 -12.40
N VAL A 93 -10.54 -25.06 -12.44
CA VAL A 93 -10.78 -23.63 -12.18
C VAL A 93 -11.46 -23.00 -13.39
N HIS A 94 -12.80 -23.04 -13.41
CA HIS A 94 -13.60 -22.44 -14.47
C HIS A 94 -13.64 -20.90 -14.35
N ILE A 95 -12.95 -20.21 -15.26
CA ILE A 95 -12.98 -18.76 -15.39
C ILE A 95 -14.23 -18.32 -16.17
N VAL A 96 -15.08 -17.48 -15.55
CA VAL A 96 -16.30 -16.94 -16.18
C VAL A 96 -16.15 -15.52 -16.70
N ARG A 97 -15.14 -14.81 -16.21
CA ARG A 97 -14.86 -13.42 -16.60
C ARG A 97 -13.36 -13.18 -16.61
N GLN A 98 -12.89 -12.42 -17.59
CA GLN A 98 -11.49 -12.01 -17.69
C GLN A 98 -11.38 -10.50 -17.71
N TYR A 99 -10.30 -10.01 -17.13
CA TYR A 99 -9.93 -8.61 -17.10
C TYR A 99 -8.52 -8.41 -17.64
N ARG A 100 -8.29 -7.27 -18.27
CA ARG A 100 -6.97 -6.79 -18.67
C ARG A 100 -6.78 -5.35 -18.22
N PHE A 101 -5.69 -5.11 -17.52
CA PHE A 101 -5.31 -3.81 -16.97
C PHE A 101 -3.98 -3.37 -17.56
N PRO A 102 -3.94 -2.49 -18.58
CA PRO A 102 -2.73 -1.75 -18.88
C PRO A 102 -2.39 -0.86 -17.68
N ILE A 103 -1.14 -0.93 -17.24
CA ILE A 103 -0.65 -0.22 -16.07
C ILE A 103 0.61 0.54 -16.47
N PHE A 104 0.72 1.78 -16.01
CA PHE A 104 1.93 2.58 -16.14
C PHE A 104 2.15 3.41 -14.88
N ASN A 105 3.38 3.45 -14.39
CA ASN A 105 3.78 4.13 -13.17
C ASN A 105 2.90 3.79 -11.94
N LEU A 106 2.55 2.50 -11.81
CA LEU A 106 1.64 1.96 -10.79
C LEU A 106 0.20 2.53 -10.82
N GLN A 107 -0.26 3.00 -11.99
CA GLN A 107 -1.64 3.41 -12.21
C GLN A 107 -2.27 2.55 -13.31
N ALA A 108 -3.50 2.07 -13.10
CA ALA A 108 -4.24 1.35 -14.13
C ALA A 108 -4.82 2.37 -15.12
N LEU A 109 -4.50 2.22 -16.40
CA LEU A 109 -4.88 3.17 -17.44
C LEU A 109 -6.30 2.94 -17.96
N ALA A 110 -6.76 1.68 -17.93
CA ALA A 110 -8.12 1.28 -18.31
C ALA A 110 -8.47 -0.09 -17.70
N CYS A 111 -9.76 -0.42 -17.69
CA CYS A 111 -10.25 -1.75 -17.35
C CYS A 111 -10.93 -2.36 -18.57
N PHE A 112 -10.31 -3.39 -19.15
CA PHE A 112 -10.93 -4.16 -20.24
C PHE A 112 -11.52 -5.45 -19.69
N ARG A 113 -12.79 -5.72 -19.97
CA ARG A 113 -13.55 -6.88 -19.46
C ARG A 113 -14.15 -7.73 -20.58
N ALA A 114 -14.13 -9.04 -20.40
CA ALA A 114 -14.87 -10.02 -21.21
C ALA A 114 -15.77 -10.90 -20.31
N ASP A 115 -17.05 -11.01 -20.66
CA ASP A 115 -18.09 -11.79 -19.96
C ASP A 115 -18.55 -12.96 -20.90
N HIS A 116 -18.34 -14.23 -20.53
CA HIS A 116 -18.61 -15.50 -21.30
C HIS A 116 -17.64 -15.81 -22.48
N GLY A 117 -17.30 -17.07 -22.88
CA GLY A 117 -17.69 -18.46 -22.51
C GLY A 117 -16.47 -19.44 -22.54
N PRO A 118 -16.65 -20.79 -22.61
CA PRO A 118 -15.67 -21.79 -22.18
C PRO A 118 -14.32 -21.59 -22.88
N ALA A 119 -13.26 -21.43 -22.09
CA ALA A 119 -11.92 -21.46 -22.64
C ALA A 119 -11.65 -22.88 -23.14
N TRP A 120 -11.92 -23.14 -24.40
CA TRP A 120 -11.09 -24.08 -25.14
C TRP A 120 -9.68 -23.50 -25.12
N ILE A 121 -8.84 -24.03 -24.23
CA ILE A 121 -7.44 -23.68 -24.00
C ILE A 121 -6.60 -24.16 -25.21
N SER A 122 -6.98 -23.79 -26.42
CA SER A 122 -6.18 -24.01 -27.62
C SER A 122 -6.50 -22.99 -28.70
N ARG A 123 -5.60 -22.01 -28.83
CA ARG A 123 -4.95 -21.58 -30.08
C ARG A 123 -4.53 -20.13 -29.91
N ARG A 124 -3.21 -19.93 -29.84
CA ARG A 124 -2.46 -18.70 -30.15
C ARG A 124 -3.09 -17.40 -29.66
N ILE A 125 -2.40 -16.75 -28.71
CA ILE A 125 -2.56 -15.38 -28.19
C ILE A 125 -2.35 -14.30 -29.30
N GLN A 126 -2.71 -14.59 -30.56
CA GLN A 126 -2.59 -13.69 -31.70
C GLN A 126 -3.93 -13.37 -32.38
N ARG A 127 -5.05 -13.99 -31.98
CA ARG A 127 -6.40 -13.65 -32.52
C ARG A 127 -7.51 -13.77 -31.46
N VAL A 128 -7.61 -12.81 -30.54
CA VAL A 128 -8.88 -12.40 -29.90
C VAL A 128 -8.73 -10.93 -29.49
N GLN A 129 -8.90 -10.01 -30.44
CA GLN A 129 -9.10 -8.58 -30.15
C GLN A 129 -10.60 -8.21 -30.04
N GLU A 130 -11.52 -9.17 -30.19
CA GLU A 130 -12.95 -8.88 -30.38
C GLU A 130 -13.84 -9.08 -29.14
N SER A 131 -13.35 -9.62 -28.02
CA SER A 131 -14.23 -9.95 -26.86
C SER A 131 -14.09 -9.04 -25.64
N PHE A 132 -13.15 -8.10 -25.64
CA PHE A 132 -12.91 -7.21 -24.49
C PHE A 132 -13.53 -5.83 -24.75
N ARG A 133 -14.40 -5.39 -23.85
CA ARG A 133 -14.92 -4.02 -23.80
C ARG A 133 -14.24 -3.23 -22.69
N GLU A 134 -14.00 -1.94 -22.92
CA GLU A 134 -13.59 -1.02 -21.87
C GLU A 134 -14.80 -0.78 -20.94
N VAL A 135 -14.58 -0.85 -19.63
CA VAL A 135 -15.61 -0.63 -18.59
C VAL A 135 -15.03 0.27 -17.50
N ASP A 136 -15.89 0.97 -16.76
CA ASP A 136 -15.44 1.79 -15.64
C ASP A 136 -14.92 0.92 -14.49
N PHE A 137 -13.89 1.42 -13.80
CA PHE A 137 -13.26 0.72 -12.67
C PHE A 137 -14.23 0.47 -11.53
N ASP A 138 -15.11 1.42 -11.24
CA ASP A 138 -16.03 1.44 -10.09
C ASP A 138 -17.46 1.00 -10.43
N SER A 139 -17.76 0.69 -11.70
CA SER A 139 -19.06 0.17 -12.12
C SER A 139 -19.48 -1.10 -11.37
N GLU A 140 -18.52 -1.94 -10.95
CA GLU A 140 -18.74 -3.08 -10.06
C GLU A 140 -17.58 -3.21 -9.07
N ASN A 141 -17.88 -3.49 -7.79
CA ASN A 141 -16.85 -3.70 -6.74
C ASN A 141 -15.77 -4.72 -7.13
N VAL A 142 -16.13 -5.72 -7.94
CA VAL A 142 -15.19 -6.74 -8.40
C VAL A 142 -14.20 -6.23 -9.44
N ASN A 143 -14.56 -5.22 -10.23
CA ASN A 143 -13.64 -4.57 -11.17
C ASN A 143 -12.53 -3.85 -10.39
N THR A 144 -12.90 -3.08 -9.36
CA THR A 144 -11.96 -2.45 -8.42
C THR A 144 -11.05 -3.48 -7.75
N ARG A 145 -11.60 -4.60 -7.27
CA ARG A 145 -10.80 -5.69 -6.66
C ARG A 145 -9.82 -6.32 -7.66
N ALA A 146 -10.23 -6.50 -8.91
CA ALA A 146 -9.36 -7.03 -9.96
C ALA A 146 -8.26 -6.04 -10.33
N MET A 147 -8.56 -4.74 -10.40
CA MET A 147 -7.58 -3.68 -10.60
C MET A 147 -6.52 -3.68 -9.49
N TRP A 148 -6.92 -3.70 -8.22
CA TRP A 148 -5.97 -3.74 -7.10
C TRP A 148 -5.10 -4.99 -7.11
N LEU A 149 -5.67 -6.15 -7.45
CA LEU A 149 -4.89 -7.37 -7.63
C LEU A 149 -3.87 -7.21 -8.77
N ALA A 150 -4.24 -6.58 -9.87
CA ALA A 150 -3.36 -6.33 -11.00
C ALA A 150 -2.18 -5.41 -10.63
N LEU A 151 -2.47 -4.28 -9.99
CA LEU A 151 -1.47 -3.33 -9.50
C LEU A 151 -0.49 -3.99 -8.52
N ARG A 152 -1.03 -4.70 -7.51
CA ARG A 152 -0.22 -5.48 -6.55
C ARG A 152 0.69 -6.48 -7.24
N SER A 153 0.18 -7.19 -8.24
CA SER A 153 0.93 -8.24 -8.95
C SER A 153 2.10 -7.66 -9.73
N LEU A 154 1.87 -6.58 -10.46
CA LEU A 154 2.90 -5.89 -11.25
C LEU A 154 3.97 -5.29 -10.33
N HIS A 155 3.54 -4.58 -9.30
CA HIS A 155 4.43 -3.95 -8.31
C HIS A 155 5.30 -4.95 -7.56
N SER A 156 4.72 -6.08 -7.14
CA SER A 156 5.43 -7.16 -6.45
C SER A 156 6.56 -7.75 -7.29
N LEU A 157 6.46 -7.69 -8.63
CA LEU A 157 7.50 -8.16 -9.54
C LEU A 157 8.61 -7.13 -9.78
N GLY A 158 8.54 -5.96 -9.13
CA GLY A 158 9.48 -4.87 -9.34
C GLY A 158 9.26 -4.11 -10.65
N LEU A 159 8.10 -4.27 -11.28
CA LEU A 159 7.73 -3.56 -12.50
C LEU A 159 6.98 -2.27 -12.17
N ASP A 160 7.05 -1.30 -13.07
CA ASP A 160 6.36 -0.01 -13.02
C ASP A 160 5.29 0.10 -14.12
N HIS A 161 5.45 -0.63 -15.23
CA HIS A 161 4.48 -0.67 -16.33
C HIS A 161 4.34 -2.05 -16.98
N GLY A 162 3.21 -2.28 -17.66
CA GLY A 162 2.90 -3.54 -18.33
C GLY A 162 1.39 -3.78 -18.46
N LEU A 163 1.02 -5.01 -18.83
CA LEU A 163 -0.37 -5.45 -18.98
C LEU A 163 -0.60 -6.67 -18.10
N VAL A 164 -1.55 -6.59 -17.17
CA VAL A 164 -1.90 -7.71 -16.29
C VAL A 164 -3.26 -8.28 -16.68
N SER A 165 -3.31 -9.60 -16.82
CA SER A 165 -4.56 -10.33 -17.05
C SER A 165 -5.04 -10.99 -15.76
N ILE A 166 -6.30 -10.79 -15.40
CA ILE A 166 -6.95 -11.35 -14.21
C ILE A 166 -8.15 -12.20 -14.64
N GLY A 167 -8.34 -13.36 -14.02
CA GLY A 167 -9.47 -14.25 -14.23
C GLY A 167 -10.34 -14.33 -12.98
N MET A 168 -11.65 -14.38 -13.17
CA MET A 168 -12.62 -14.56 -12.10
C MET A 168 -13.38 -15.87 -12.28
N THR A 169 -13.47 -16.65 -11.20
CA THR A 169 -14.30 -17.87 -11.14
C THR A 169 -15.77 -17.56 -10.86
N GLN A 170 -16.65 -18.57 -11.02
CA GLN A 170 -18.06 -18.47 -10.62
C GLN A 170 -18.26 -18.02 -9.16
N LYS A 171 -17.34 -18.41 -8.26
CA LYS A 171 -17.38 -18.04 -6.83
C LYS A 171 -16.83 -16.63 -6.55
N GLY A 172 -16.55 -15.83 -7.58
CA GLY A 172 -15.98 -14.47 -7.43
C GLY A 172 -14.52 -14.44 -6.97
N VAL A 173 -13.82 -15.59 -7.01
CA VAL A 173 -12.39 -15.66 -6.71
C VAL A 173 -11.59 -15.16 -7.91
N LEU A 174 -10.67 -14.23 -7.65
CA LEU A 174 -9.76 -13.64 -8.62
C LEU A 174 -8.40 -14.36 -8.63
N TYR A 175 -7.85 -14.56 -9.82
CA TYR A 175 -6.54 -15.14 -10.09
C TYR A 175 -5.78 -14.26 -11.07
N VAL A 176 -4.49 -14.07 -10.84
CA VAL A 176 -3.58 -13.56 -11.87
C VAL A 176 -3.42 -14.64 -12.93
N LEU A 177 -3.73 -14.29 -14.16
CA LEU A 177 -3.54 -15.13 -15.33
C LEU A 177 -2.24 -14.81 -16.02
N ASP A 178 -1.83 -13.56 -16.17
CA ASP A 178 -0.58 -13.23 -16.87
C ASP A 178 -0.07 -11.84 -16.52
N VAL A 179 1.25 -11.64 -16.61
CA VAL A 179 1.90 -10.33 -16.53
C VAL A 179 2.77 -10.15 -17.77
N THR A 180 2.27 -9.36 -18.72
CA THR A 180 2.97 -9.03 -19.96
C THR A 180 3.75 -7.72 -19.79
N VAL A 181 5.07 -7.79 -19.78
CA VAL A 181 5.95 -6.60 -19.61
C VAL A 181 6.08 -5.71 -20.84
N THR A 182 5.79 -6.23 -22.01
CA THR A 182 5.90 -5.52 -23.29
C THR A 182 4.62 -5.69 -24.09
N PRO A 183 3.52 -5.04 -23.67
CA PRO A 183 2.27 -5.14 -24.41
C PRO A 183 2.43 -4.64 -25.84
N LEU A 184 1.66 -5.25 -26.76
CA LEU A 184 1.58 -4.76 -28.13
C LEU A 184 0.80 -3.44 -28.14
N LEU A 185 1.49 -2.32 -28.36
CA LEU A 185 0.87 -1.01 -28.39
C LEU A 185 0.32 -0.72 -29.79
N THR A 186 -1.01 -0.83 -29.90
CA THR A 186 -1.81 -0.49 -31.09
C THR A 186 -3.16 0.07 -30.66
N GLY A 187 -3.78 0.92 -31.48
CA GLY A 187 -5.10 1.48 -31.21
C GLY A 187 -5.20 2.13 -29.83
N ARG A 188 -6.26 1.79 -29.09
CA ARG A 188 -6.55 2.30 -27.75
C ARG A 188 -5.40 2.12 -26.74
N LEU A 189 -4.69 1.00 -26.77
CA LEU A 189 -3.54 0.80 -25.86
C LEU A 189 -2.39 1.77 -26.13
N LEU A 190 -2.13 2.08 -27.40
CA LEU A 190 -1.09 3.06 -27.74
C LEU A 190 -1.49 4.47 -27.26
N GLU A 191 -2.76 4.84 -27.37
CA GLU A 191 -3.27 6.12 -26.86
C GLU A 191 -3.10 6.22 -25.34
N LEU A 192 -3.55 5.21 -24.60
CA LEU A 192 -3.45 5.17 -23.14
C LEU A 192 -2.00 5.32 -22.66
N TYR A 193 -1.06 4.58 -23.27
CA TYR A 193 0.35 4.70 -22.91
C TYR A 193 0.98 6.02 -23.35
N THR A 194 0.55 6.60 -24.48
CA THR A 194 1.00 7.93 -24.91
C THR A 194 0.62 8.97 -23.85
N GLN A 195 -0.65 9.00 -23.46
CA GLN A 195 -1.17 9.90 -22.42
C GLN A 195 -0.46 9.68 -21.08
N ALA A 196 -0.25 8.43 -20.66
CA ALA A 196 0.42 8.12 -19.39
C ALA A 196 1.88 8.60 -19.36
N VAL A 197 2.59 8.52 -20.48
CA VAL A 197 3.96 9.05 -20.59
C VAL A 197 3.94 10.58 -20.58
N GLU A 198 3.00 11.23 -21.27
CA GLU A 198 2.85 12.69 -21.22
C GLU A 198 2.56 13.19 -19.79
N VAL A 199 1.65 12.52 -19.07
CA VAL A 199 1.36 12.83 -17.65
C VAL A 199 2.58 12.65 -16.75
N LEU A 200 3.38 11.59 -16.96
CA LEU A 200 4.66 11.43 -16.26
C LEU A 200 5.58 12.63 -16.53
N MET A 201 5.63 13.08 -17.79
CA MET A 201 6.48 14.17 -18.21
C MET A 201 6.11 15.50 -17.58
N ASP A 202 4.81 15.80 -17.55
CA ASP A 202 4.26 17.03 -16.97
C ASP A 202 4.42 17.04 -15.45
N SER A 203 4.14 15.91 -14.78
CA SER A 203 4.32 15.76 -13.33
C SER A 203 5.76 16.00 -12.88
N GLY A 204 6.73 15.55 -13.68
CA GLY A 204 8.14 15.73 -13.37
C GLY A 204 8.64 17.16 -13.52
N ASP A 205 7.99 17.96 -14.38
CA ASP A 205 8.29 19.40 -14.52
C ASP A 205 7.66 20.22 -13.38
N GLU A 206 6.49 19.79 -12.87
CA GLU A 206 5.76 20.45 -11.78
C GLU A 206 6.33 20.19 -10.38
N ASN A 207 7.21 19.19 -10.22
CA ASN A 207 7.88 18.82 -8.97
C ASN A 207 8.87 19.88 -8.41
N GLY A 208 8.83 21.11 -8.92
CA GLY A 208 9.51 22.26 -8.33
C GLY A 208 8.93 22.69 -6.97
N ALA A 209 9.39 23.84 -6.46
CA ALA A 209 9.04 24.35 -5.13
C ALA A 209 7.53 24.49 -4.84
N THR A 210 6.69 24.54 -5.88
CA THR A 210 5.23 24.69 -5.80
C THR A 210 4.51 23.43 -5.33
N GLY A 211 4.88 22.23 -5.79
CA GLY A 211 4.21 20.99 -5.36
C GLY A 211 4.45 20.66 -3.89
N LEU A 212 5.65 20.94 -3.38
CA LEU A 212 5.99 20.73 -1.96
C LEU A 212 5.24 21.66 -1.01
N SER A 213 4.76 22.81 -1.49
CA SER A 213 3.96 23.75 -0.69
C SER A 213 2.52 23.27 -0.47
N GLN A 214 2.06 22.30 -1.27
CA GLN A 214 0.70 21.75 -1.22
C GLN A 214 0.63 20.37 -0.56
N LEU A 215 1.76 19.78 -0.17
CA LEU A 215 1.81 18.47 0.48
C LEU A 215 0.95 18.47 1.75
N GLN A 216 -0.05 17.60 1.78
CA GLN A 216 -0.87 17.34 2.96
C GLN A 216 -0.77 15.86 3.35
N LEU A 217 -0.80 15.65 4.66
CA LEU A 217 -0.87 14.33 5.28
C LEU A 217 -2.21 14.16 6.00
N GLY A 218 -2.79 12.98 5.86
CA GLY A 218 -3.86 12.49 6.72
C GLY A 218 -3.51 11.11 7.28
N THR A 219 -4.33 10.59 8.17
CA THR A 219 -4.16 9.21 8.65
C THR A 219 -5.50 8.63 9.05
N ASP A 220 -5.68 7.33 8.78
CA ASP A 220 -6.76 6.53 9.33
C ASP A 220 -6.12 5.47 10.25
N ILE A 221 -6.50 5.45 11.53
CA ILE A 221 -5.91 4.55 12.53
C ILE A 221 -6.94 3.53 12.98
N GLU A 222 -6.64 2.26 12.72
CA GLU A 222 -7.52 1.15 13.08
C GLU A 222 -7.13 0.54 14.43
N LEU A 223 -8.14 0.29 15.27
CA LEU A 223 -8.06 -0.26 16.61
C LEU A 223 -9.14 -1.32 16.82
N MET A 224 -8.95 -2.14 17.86
CA MET A 224 -9.98 -3.06 18.35
C MET A 224 -10.20 -2.86 19.85
N LEU A 225 -11.36 -3.26 20.35
CA LEU A 225 -11.70 -3.12 21.77
C LEU A 225 -11.54 -4.47 22.49
N CYS A 226 -10.94 -4.45 23.67
CA CYS A 226 -10.73 -5.63 24.50
C CYS A 226 -11.37 -5.44 25.88
N ASN A 227 -12.14 -6.41 26.37
CA ASN A 227 -12.62 -6.36 27.75
C ASN A 227 -11.57 -6.90 28.76
N ALA A 228 -11.85 -6.74 30.05
CA ALA A 228 -10.99 -7.24 31.14
C ALA A 228 -10.78 -8.77 31.16
N GLN A 229 -11.55 -9.56 30.40
CA GLN A 229 -11.36 -11.00 30.24
C GLN A 229 -10.52 -11.36 29.00
N GLY A 230 -9.94 -10.37 28.31
CA GLY A 230 -9.18 -10.60 27.08
C GLY A 230 -10.04 -10.87 25.85
N LYS A 231 -11.36 -10.63 25.91
CA LYS A 231 -12.27 -10.89 24.79
C LYS A 231 -12.51 -9.63 23.97
N MET A 232 -12.57 -9.80 22.66
CA MET A 232 -12.94 -8.75 21.71
C MET A 232 -14.34 -8.19 22.00
N VAL A 233 -14.45 -6.88 21.92
CA VAL A 233 -15.72 -6.13 21.97
C VAL A 233 -15.92 -5.42 20.63
N LEU A 234 -17.15 -5.41 20.14
CA LEU A 234 -17.45 -4.76 18.87
C LEU A 234 -17.39 -3.24 19.03
N ALA A 235 -16.66 -2.57 18.14
CA ALA A 235 -16.61 -1.11 18.06
C ALA A 235 -18.00 -0.52 17.74
N SER A 236 -18.81 -1.23 16.92
CA SER A 236 -20.17 -0.79 16.56
C SER A 236 -21.17 -0.76 17.73
N ARG A 237 -20.77 -1.15 18.95
CA ARG A 237 -21.54 -0.91 20.17
C ARG A 237 -21.42 0.52 20.69
N TYR A 238 -20.40 1.26 20.25
CA TYR A 238 -20.05 2.57 20.80
C TYR A 238 -19.93 3.65 19.73
N ALA A 239 -19.44 3.31 18.55
CA ALA A 239 -19.26 4.24 17.44
C ALA A 239 -20.18 3.89 16.27
N THR A 240 -20.58 4.91 15.51
CA THR A 240 -21.23 4.74 14.21
C THR A 240 -20.17 4.36 13.16
N ARG A 241 -20.60 4.19 11.91
CA ARG A 241 -19.69 3.87 10.81
C ARG A 241 -18.83 5.07 10.39
N THR A 242 -19.44 6.25 10.37
CA THR A 242 -18.87 7.51 9.86
C THR A 242 -18.36 8.40 10.98
N GLY A 243 -17.64 9.47 10.62
CA GLY A 243 -17.12 10.48 11.55
C GLY A 243 -15.64 10.30 11.87
N ARG A 244 -15.08 11.29 12.61
CA ARG A 244 -13.69 11.29 13.10
C ARG A 244 -13.41 10.09 13.99
N VAL A 245 -14.41 9.67 14.78
CA VAL A 245 -14.40 8.40 15.51
C VAL A 245 -15.52 7.52 14.99
N GLY A 246 -15.16 6.50 14.21
CA GLY A 246 -16.13 5.60 13.60
C GLY A 246 -15.68 4.15 13.59
N CYS A 247 -16.25 3.35 12.69
CA CYS A 247 -15.88 1.96 12.48
C CYS A 247 -15.37 1.76 11.06
N ASP A 248 -14.38 0.87 10.87
CA ASP A 248 -14.01 0.37 9.54
C ASP A 248 -15.15 -0.47 8.94
N ASP A 249 -15.14 -0.59 7.62
CA ASP A 249 -16.21 -1.24 6.87
C ASP A 249 -16.27 -2.76 7.06
N ARG A 250 -15.20 -3.38 7.57
CA ARG A 250 -15.14 -4.82 7.80
C ARG A 250 -16.17 -5.25 8.84
N SER A 251 -16.96 -6.26 8.49
CA SER A 251 -18.00 -6.82 9.37
C SER A 251 -17.79 -8.30 9.63
N ILE A 252 -18.25 -8.75 10.79
CA ILE A 252 -18.31 -10.17 11.13
C ILE A 252 -19.28 -10.87 10.17
N GLN A 253 -18.81 -11.93 9.53
CA GLN A 253 -19.61 -12.72 8.57
C GLN A 253 -20.19 -11.88 7.40
N PHE A 254 -19.58 -10.73 7.09
CA PHE A 254 -19.99 -9.84 5.99
C PHE A 254 -21.44 -9.30 6.10
N ASP A 255 -21.97 -9.17 7.33
CA ASP A 255 -23.36 -8.72 7.55
C ASP A 255 -23.57 -7.20 7.53
N GLY A 256 -22.48 -6.43 7.44
CA GLY A 256 -22.50 -4.96 7.41
C GLY A 256 -22.87 -4.27 8.72
N LYS A 257 -23.17 -5.01 9.80
CA LYS A 257 -23.71 -4.47 11.07
C LYS A 257 -22.76 -4.65 12.25
N ARG A 258 -22.13 -5.82 12.37
CA ARG A 258 -21.22 -6.13 13.47
C ARG A 258 -19.80 -5.74 13.07
N LEU A 259 -19.43 -4.49 13.36
CA LEU A 259 -18.14 -3.91 12.99
C LEU A 259 -17.17 -4.04 14.18
N PRO A 260 -16.09 -4.83 14.05
CA PRO A 260 -15.18 -5.09 15.16
C PRO A 260 -14.08 -4.04 15.30
N LEU A 261 -13.80 -3.26 14.25
CA LEU A 261 -12.71 -2.28 14.22
C LEU A 261 -13.26 -0.88 14.50
N LEU A 262 -12.61 -0.18 15.43
CA LEU A 262 -12.74 1.25 15.65
C LEU A 262 -11.73 1.94 14.72
N GLU A 263 -12.10 3.06 14.09
CA GLU A 263 -11.22 3.83 13.22
C GLU A 263 -11.23 5.30 13.63
N PHE A 264 -10.04 5.85 13.87
CA PHE A 264 -9.83 7.28 14.06
C PHE A 264 -9.39 7.92 12.74
N ARG A 265 -10.09 8.99 12.36
CA ARG A 265 -9.92 9.73 11.11
C ARG A 265 -9.71 11.21 11.44
N PRO A 266 -8.55 11.59 12.00
CA PRO A 266 -8.22 12.98 12.27
C PRO A 266 -8.22 13.84 11.01
N ASP A 267 -8.38 15.15 11.22
CA ASP A 267 -8.23 16.12 10.14
C ASP A 267 -6.79 16.11 9.61
N SER A 268 -6.66 16.30 8.30
CA SER A 268 -5.35 16.37 7.64
C SER A 268 -4.53 17.58 8.10
N SER A 269 -3.21 17.51 7.96
CA SER A 269 -2.30 18.62 8.22
C SER A 269 -1.18 18.67 7.19
N ALA A 270 -0.65 19.88 6.95
CA ALA A 270 0.55 20.07 6.13
C ALA A 270 1.85 19.70 6.86
N THR A 271 1.79 19.41 8.16
CA THR A 271 2.96 19.06 8.98
C THR A 271 2.70 17.78 9.78
N PRO A 272 3.73 16.93 10.01
CA PRO A 272 3.60 15.75 10.87
C PRO A 272 3.12 16.08 12.28
N ALA A 273 3.67 17.14 12.89
CA ALA A 273 3.30 17.57 14.24
C ALA A 273 1.83 17.99 14.33
N GLY A 274 1.33 18.75 13.35
CA GLY A 274 -0.09 19.12 13.30
C GLY A 274 -1.01 17.91 13.13
N LEU A 275 -0.63 16.93 12.31
CA LEU A 275 -1.40 15.68 12.16
C LEU A 275 -1.39 14.86 13.46
N LEU A 276 -0.27 14.82 14.18
CA LEU A 276 -0.15 14.14 15.47
C LEU A 276 -1.08 14.77 16.53
N GLU A 277 -1.17 16.10 16.55
CA GLU A 277 -2.10 16.80 17.45
C GLU A 277 -3.56 16.52 17.08
N ASN A 278 -3.92 16.61 15.78
CA ASN A 278 -5.26 16.27 15.31
C ASN A 278 -5.65 14.82 15.66
N LEU A 279 -4.70 13.88 15.58
CA LEU A 279 -4.89 12.51 16.02
C LEU A 279 -5.13 12.44 17.53
N ARG A 280 -4.34 13.15 18.34
CA ARG A 280 -4.54 13.22 19.79
C ARG A 280 -5.93 13.75 20.15
N GLU A 281 -6.38 14.83 19.50
CA GLU A 281 -7.73 15.38 19.68
C GLU A 281 -8.82 14.35 19.33
N THR A 282 -8.68 13.67 18.20
CA THR A 282 -9.62 12.62 17.77
C THR A 282 -9.65 11.45 18.76
N MET A 283 -8.50 11.09 19.34
CA MET A 283 -8.45 10.09 20.40
C MET A 283 -9.13 10.57 21.68
N LEU A 284 -9.06 11.87 22.02
CA LEU A 284 -9.81 12.44 23.16
C LEU A 284 -11.32 12.35 22.93
N GLU A 285 -11.82 12.65 21.72
CA GLU A 285 -13.23 12.40 21.35
C GLU A 285 -13.60 10.93 21.51
N GLY A 286 -12.71 10.02 21.12
CA GLY A 286 -12.90 8.58 21.30
C GLY A 286 -13.07 8.17 22.77
N LEU A 287 -12.39 8.87 23.70
CA LEU A 287 -12.54 8.61 25.14
C LEU A 287 -13.93 9.01 25.65
N GLU A 288 -14.55 10.04 25.08
CA GLU A 288 -15.90 10.44 25.46
C GLU A 288 -16.91 9.36 25.11
N LEU A 289 -16.72 8.68 23.97
CA LEU A 289 -17.54 7.56 23.52
C LEU A 289 -17.24 6.26 24.30
N ILE A 290 -15.98 6.03 24.65
CA ILE A 290 -15.51 4.78 25.28
C ILE A 290 -14.69 5.07 26.54
N PRO A 291 -15.31 5.64 27.60
CA PRO A 291 -14.59 6.09 28.80
C PRO A 291 -14.20 4.96 29.76
N TRP A 292 -14.68 3.73 29.53
CA TRP A 292 -14.59 2.66 30.52
C TRP A 292 -13.16 2.10 30.65
N PRO A 293 -12.57 2.09 31.86
CA PRO A 293 -11.22 1.54 32.08
C PRO A 293 -11.11 0.03 31.82
N LYS A 294 -12.24 -0.69 31.89
CA LYS A 294 -12.30 -2.14 31.66
C LYS A 294 -12.39 -2.53 30.17
N ILE A 295 -12.45 -1.55 29.28
CA ILE A 295 -12.45 -1.73 27.83
C ILE A 295 -11.17 -1.08 27.31
N GLU A 296 -10.15 -1.89 26.99
CA GLU A 296 -8.86 -1.44 26.49
C GLU A 296 -8.92 -1.20 24.97
N TRP A 297 -8.15 -0.23 24.49
CA TRP A 297 -7.95 0.01 23.06
C TRP A 297 -6.70 -0.74 22.62
N ARG A 298 -6.86 -1.63 21.64
CA ARG A 298 -5.88 -2.65 21.26
C ARG A 298 -5.49 -2.43 19.80
N ALA A 299 -4.19 -2.25 19.58
CA ALA A 299 -3.60 -1.95 18.28
C ALA A 299 -2.52 -2.99 17.93
N GLY A 300 -1.85 -2.81 16.80
CA GLY A 300 -0.82 -3.70 16.30
C GLY A 300 -1.17 -4.29 14.94
N SER A 301 -0.56 -5.42 14.60
CA SER A 301 -0.78 -6.07 13.30
C SER A 301 -2.10 -6.84 13.26
N MET A 302 -2.40 -7.60 14.31
CA MET A 302 -3.60 -8.44 14.35
C MET A 302 -4.05 -8.70 15.80
N PRO A 303 -4.64 -7.70 16.49
CA PRO A 303 -5.03 -7.80 17.90
C PRO A 303 -5.96 -8.99 18.18
N PHE A 304 -6.90 -9.25 17.26
CA PHE A 304 -7.82 -10.38 17.36
C PHE A 304 -7.98 -11.08 16.00
N ARG A 305 -7.64 -12.37 15.92
CA ARG A 305 -7.86 -13.16 14.71
C ARG A 305 -9.36 -13.21 14.33
N PRO A 306 -9.71 -13.15 13.03
CA PRO A 306 -8.84 -12.97 11.85
C PRO A 306 -8.64 -11.50 11.43
N PHE A 307 -8.94 -10.53 12.30
CA PHE A 307 -8.97 -9.11 11.98
C PHE A 307 -7.59 -8.47 12.14
N CYS A 308 -7.04 -8.00 11.03
CA CYS A 308 -5.80 -7.23 11.03
C CYS A 308 -6.11 -5.73 11.15
N THR A 309 -5.29 -5.00 11.88
CA THR A 309 -5.35 -3.54 11.97
C THR A 309 -4.13 -2.91 11.29
N GLY A 310 -4.24 -1.65 10.92
CA GLY A 310 -3.19 -0.90 10.25
C GLY A 310 -3.22 0.57 10.65
N GLY A 311 -2.10 1.25 10.43
CA GLY A 311 -2.04 2.70 10.40
C GLY A 311 -1.93 3.12 8.94
N HIS A 312 -2.95 3.79 8.42
CA HIS A 312 -2.96 4.29 7.06
C HIS A 312 -2.45 5.70 7.04
N ILE A 313 -1.64 6.05 6.04
CA ILE A 313 -1.17 7.42 5.86
C ILE A 313 -1.66 7.92 4.51
N HIS A 314 -2.44 9.00 4.53
CA HIS A 314 -2.92 9.67 3.34
C HIS A 314 -1.90 10.71 2.91
N ILE A 315 -1.59 10.73 1.62
CA ILE A 315 -0.65 11.67 1.02
C ILE A 315 -1.34 12.31 -0.18
N SER A 316 -1.40 13.65 -0.18
CA SER A 316 -1.98 14.44 -1.28
C SER A 316 -1.15 15.69 -1.55
N GLY A 317 -1.45 16.39 -2.64
CA GLY A 317 -0.73 17.60 -3.06
C GLY A 317 0.62 17.34 -3.75
N ILE A 318 0.98 16.07 -3.99
CA ILE A 318 2.16 15.69 -4.78
C ILE A 318 1.80 14.64 -5.84
N PRO A 319 2.52 14.59 -6.98
CA PRO A 319 2.26 13.59 -8.01
C PRO A 319 2.49 12.16 -7.52
N PHE A 320 1.52 11.28 -7.79
CA PHE A 320 1.67 9.86 -7.51
C PHE A 320 2.62 9.19 -8.50
N SER A 321 3.50 8.32 -8.00
CA SER A 321 4.38 7.51 -8.84
C SER A 321 4.73 6.17 -8.20
N SER A 322 5.07 5.19 -9.04
CA SER A 322 5.71 3.95 -8.62
C SER A 322 6.96 4.21 -7.77
N ARG A 323 7.78 5.21 -8.15
CA ARG A 323 8.97 5.63 -7.42
C ARG A 323 8.66 6.03 -5.99
N LEU A 324 7.64 6.86 -5.80
CA LEU A 324 7.19 7.29 -4.47
C LEU A 324 6.74 6.09 -3.64
N VAL A 325 5.97 5.17 -4.19
CA VAL A 325 5.54 3.96 -3.47
C VAL A 325 6.72 3.06 -3.12
N ARG A 326 7.69 2.88 -4.02
CA ARG A 326 8.94 2.16 -3.72
C ARG A 326 9.73 2.83 -2.60
N ALA A 327 9.79 4.15 -2.59
CA ALA A 327 10.43 4.89 -1.53
C ALA A 327 9.69 4.69 -0.19
N LEU A 328 8.37 4.77 -0.18
CA LEU A 328 7.57 4.50 1.02
C LEU A 328 7.79 3.08 1.53
N ASP A 329 7.81 2.08 0.64
CA ASP A 329 8.09 0.68 1.02
C ASP A 329 9.49 0.53 1.66
N ASN A 330 10.52 1.15 1.09
CA ASN A 330 11.92 1.01 1.56
C ASN A 330 12.25 1.84 2.80
N TYR A 331 11.71 3.05 2.92
CA TYR A 331 12.13 4.03 3.92
C TYR A 331 11.09 4.31 5.00
N LEU A 332 9.85 3.83 4.83
CA LEU A 332 8.81 3.86 5.85
C LEU A 332 8.33 2.45 6.19
N GLY A 333 7.87 1.68 5.21
CA GLY A 333 7.30 0.35 5.40
C GLY A 333 8.29 -0.63 6.01
N LEU A 334 9.53 -0.67 5.50
CA LEU A 334 10.59 -1.49 6.08
C LEU A 334 10.95 -1.03 7.51
N LEU A 335 11.10 0.26 7.75
CA LEU A 335 11.57 0.75 9.06
C LEU A 335 10.53 0.51 10.16
N THR A 336 9.24 0.73 9.89
CA THR A 336 8.18 0.40 10.85
C THR A 336 8.06 -1.10 11.03
N MET A 337 8.26 -1.89 9.96
CA MET A 337 8.28 -3.34 10.04
C MET A 337 9.31 -3.88 11.04
N MET A 338 10.50 -3.26 11.10
CA MET A 338 11.60 -3.72 11.95
C MET A 338 11.28 -3.69 13.46
N VAL A 339 10.24 -2.96 13.87
CA VAL A 339 9.81 -2.83 15.28
C VAL A 339 8.43 -3.43 15.55
N GLU A 340 7.80 -4.02 14.54
CA GLU A 340 6.53 -4.76 14.65
C GLU A 340 6.70 -6.06 15.47
N ASP A 341 5.62 -6.57 16.07
CA ASP A 341 5.60 -7.96 16.55
C ASP A 341 5.72 -8.90 15.33
N PRO A 342 6.80 -9.71 15.21
CA PRO A 342 7.05 -10.50 14.02
C PRO A 342 6.04 -11.63 13.82
N LEU A 343 5.43 -12.14 14.92
CA LEU A 343 4.49 -13.25 14.86
C LEU A 343 3.15 -12.78 14.30
N THR A 344 2.62 -11.67 14.79
CA THR A 344 1.33 -11.12 14.33
C THR A 344 1.48 -10.46 12.96
N ALA A 345 2.58 -9.78 12.70
CA ALA A 345 2.81 -9.09 11.44
C ALA A 345 2.95 -10.04 10.24
N ARG A 346 3.61 -11.20 10.41
CA ARG A 346 3.68 -12.25 9.38
C ARG A 346 2.30 -12.72 8.91
N LEU A 347 1.30 -12.67 9.77
CA LEU A 347 -0.07 -13.11 9.47
C LEU A 347 -0.88 -12.04 8.73
N ARG A 348 -0.54 -10.77 8.98
CA ARG A 348 -1.14 -9.60 8.36
C ARG A 348 -0.71 -9.44 6.90
N ARG A 349 0.61 -9.36 6.65
CA ARG A 349 1.22 -8.97 5.36
C ARG A 349 0.71 -9.72 4.12
N PRO A 350 0.42 -11.04 4.15
CA PRO A 350 -0.09 -11.73 2.96
C PRO A 350 -1.43 -11.19 2.45
N ARG A 351 -2.25 -10.58 3.32
CA ARG A 351 -3.59 -10.08 2.97
C ARG A 351 -3.74 -8.58 3.13
N TYR A 352 -2.94 -7.97 3.99
CA TYR A 352 -3.09 -6.58 4.42
C TYR A 352 -1.74 -6.02 4.82
N GLY A 353 -1.39 -4.81 4.37
CA GLY A 353 -0.07 -4.22 4.63
C GLY A 353 1.07 -4.94 3.91
N PHE A 354 0.81 -5.41 2.69
CA PHE A 354 1.86 -5.88 1.79
C PHE A 354 2.62 -4.70 1.17
N LEU A 355 3.79 -4.95 0.56
CA LEU A 355 4.53 -3.92 -0.16
C LEU A 355 3.68 -3.30 -1.28
N GLY A 356 3.58 -1.97 -1.28
CA GLY A 356 2.73 -1.21 -2.18
C GLY A 356 1.24 -1.41 -1.97
N ASP A 357 0.80 -1.72 -0.75
CA ASP A 357 -0.62 -1.68 -0.37
C ASP A 357 -1.06 -0.21 -0.36
N ILE A 358 -1.61 0.23 -1.49
CA ILE A 358 -2.10 1.59 -1.72
C ILE A 358 -3.57 1.61 -2.12
N ARG A 359 -4.24 2.72 -1.86
CA ARG A 359 -5.62 2.98 -2.33
C ARG A 359 -5.79 4.43 -2.74
N PHE A 360 -6.32 4.67 -3.95
CA PHE A 360 -6.64 6.02 -4.40
C PHE A 360 -7.92 6.54 -3.71
N LYS A 361 -7.94 7.83 -3.38
CA LYS A 361 -9.09 8.50 -2.76
C LYS A 361 -9.76 9.42 -3.80
N GLN A 362 -11.09 9.52 -3.74
CA GLN A 362 -11.88 10.29 -4.72
C GLN A 362 -11.57 11.80 -4.70
N HIS A 363 -11.18 12.33 -3.54
CA HIS A 363 -10.84 13.75 -3.34
C HIS A 363 -9.38 14.08 -3.73
N GLY A 364 -8.67 13.15 -4.36
CA GLY A 364 -7.26 13.28 -4.73
C GLY A 364 -6.31 12.65 -3.72
N GLY A 365 -5.08 12.38 -4.17
CA GLY A 365 -4.07 11.69 -3.37
C GLY A 365 -4.30 10.18 -3.22
N PHE A 366 -3.56 9.57 -2.30
CA PHE A 366 -3.61 8.13 -2.05
C PHE A 366 -3.36 7.81 -0.57
N GLU A 367 -3.84 6.64 -0.17
CA GLU A 367 -3.62 6.01 1.12
C GLU A 367 -2.50 4.98 0.98
N TYR A 368 -1.51 5.04 1.85
CA TYR A 368 -0.44 4.07 2.00
C TYR A 368 -0.69 3.22 3.25
N ARG A 369 -0.70 1.88 3.09
CA ARG A 369 -1.30 0.94 4.05
C ARG A 369 -0.34 -0.16 4.48
N THR A 370 0.88 -0.18 3.94
CA THR A 370 1.93 -1.14 4.29
C THR A 370 2.20 -1.23 5.80
N PRO A 371 2.39 -0.12 6.55
CA PRO A 371 2.71 -0.18 7.97
C PRO A 371 1.60 -0.85 8.80
N ALA A 372 1.96 -1.62 9.84
CA ALA A 372 0.99 -2.01 10.86
C ALA A 372 0.50 -0.79 11.66
N SER A 373 -0.39 -1.03 12.63
CA SER A 373 -0.96 0.04 13.45
C SER A 373 0.09 0.62 14.39
N PHE A 374 0.84 1.61 13.90
CA PHE A 374 1.94 2.28 14.59
C PHE A 374 1.50 3.06 15.84
N VAL A 375 0.20 3.29 16.01
CA VAL A 375 -0.42 3.93 17.20
C VAL A 375 -0.15 3.17 18.51
N VAL A 376 0.33 1.92 18.44
CA VAL A 376 0.84 1.15 19.59
C VAL A 376 1.97 1.84 20.35
N ASN A 377 2.69 2.77 19.71
CA ASN A 377 3.77 3.53 20.31
C ASN A 377 3.72 4.98 19.80
N LYS A 378 3.75 5.96 20.70
CA LYS A 378 3.57 7.38 20.33
C LYS A 378 4.77 7.89 19.52
N GLU A 379 5.99 7.56 19.96
CA GLU A 379 7.22 7.95 19.28
C GLU A 379 7.31 7.33 17.88
N VAL A 380 6.91 6.07 17.73
CA VAL A 380 6.85 5.40 16.42
C VAL A 380 5.75 5.98 15.55
N THR A 381 4.63 6.42 16.12
CA THR A 381 3.59 7.13 15.36
C THR A 381 4.12 8.43 14.79
N GLU A 382 4.76 9.24 15.63
CA GLU A 382 5.38 10.50 15.20
C GLU A 382 6.47 10.25 14.15
N ALA A 383 7.30 9.23 14.34
CA ALA A 383 8.31 8.81 13.36
C ALA A 383 7.67 8.38 12.03
N ALA A 384 6.59 7.58 12.05
CA ALA A 384 5.93 7.09 10.84
C ALA A 384 5.30 8.23 10.02
N LEU A 385 4.63 9.18 10.68
CA LEU A 385 4.08 10.37 10.02
C LEU A 385 5.19 11.27 9.47
N THR A 386 6.29 11.42 10.22
CA THR A 386 7.45 12.20 9.79
C THR A 386 8.18 11.55 8.62
N LEU A 387 8.36 10.22 8.64
CA LEU A 387 8.93 9.45 7.52
C LEU A 387 8.06 9.60 6.28
N ALA A 388 6.73 9.51 6.40
CA ALA A 388 5.85 9.72 5.26
C ALA A 388 6.04 11.12 4.65
N TYR A 389 6.14 12.15 5.48
CA TYR A 389 6.41 13.53 5.03
C TYR A 389 7.76 13.64 4.31
N VAL A 390 8.84 13.16 4.95
CA VAL A 390 10.21 13.24 4.43
C VAL A 390 10.33 12.45 3.13
N VAL A 391 9.81 11.23 3.09
CA VAL A 391 9.85 10.39 1.89
C VAL A 391 9.03 11.01 0.77
N ALA A 392 7.81 11.48 1.04
CA ALA A 392 6.99 12.20 0.05
C ALA A 392 7.75 13.36 -0.58
N ARG A 393 8.44 14.16 0.24
CA ARG A 393 9.20 15.34 -0.17
C ARG A 393 10.50 15.03 -0.91
N TYR A 394 11.23 13.99 -0.49
CA TYR A 394 12.61 13.74 -0.94
C TYR A 394 12.79 12.39 -1.66
N HIS A 395 11.72 11.71 -2.10
CA HIS A 395 11.83 10.42 -2.80
C HIS A 395 12.67 10.47 -4.09
N HIS A 396 12.88 11.65 -4.67
CA HIS A 396 13.78 11.86 -5.80
C HIS A 396 15.28 11.84 -5.42
N ASP A 397 15.60 12.11 -4.16
CA ASP A 397 16.97 12.12 -3.62
C ASP A 397 17.35 10.77 -2.97
N LEU A 398 16.37 9.90 -2.73
CA LEU A 398 16.58 8.57 -2.17
C LEU A 398 17.14 7.61 -3.25
N PRO A 399 18.29 6.96 -3.01
CA PRO A 399 19.06 6.32 -4.08
C PRO A 399 18.74 4.84 -4.32
N VAL A 400 18.16 4.13 -3.35
CA VAL A 400 18.00 2.66 -3.42
C VAL A 400 16.57 2.21 -3.11
N PHE A 401 16.07 1.28 -3.93
CA PHE A 401 14.72 0.69 -3.85
C PHE A 401 14.75 -0.84 -4.02
N ASP A 402 15.70 -1.51 -3.37
CA ASP A 402 16.02 -2.93 -3.58
C ASP A 402 15.13 -3.91 -2.80
N LEU A 403 14.20 -3.44 -1.96
CA LEU A 403 13.26 -4.30 -1.24
C LEU A 403 12.44 -5.23 -2.15
N TYR A 404 12.43 -4.99 -3.47
CA TYR A 404 11.77 -5.86 -4.45
C TYR A 404 12.61 -7.05 -4.89
N GLU A 405 13.86 -7.17 -4.47
CA GLU A 405 14.65 -8.38 -4.71
C GLU A 405 13.96 -9.59 -4.04
N PRO A 406 13.79 -10.74 -4.74
CA PRO A 406 12.95 -11.83 -4.24
C PRO A 406 13.31 -12.35 -2.85
N GLY A 407 14.61 -12.34 -2.51
CA GLY A 407 15.10 -12.71 -1.18
C GLY A 407 14.65 -11.72 -0.10
N LEU A 408 14.78 -10.41 -0.37
CA LEU A 408 14.38 -9.35 0.57
C LEU A 408 12.85 -9.27 0.72
N GLN A 409 12.09 -9.45 -0.36
CA GLN A 409 10.64 -9.57 -0.26
C GLN A 409 10.24 -10.77 0.59
N THR A 410 10.84 -11.94 0.38
CA THR A 410 10.58 -13.13 1.20
C THR A 410 10.86 -12.82 2.68
N ALA A 411 12.01 -12.22 2.98
CA ALA A 411 12.34 -11.80 4.34
C ALA A 411 11.31 -10.80 4.92
N PHE A 412 10.80 -9.87 4.11
CA PHE A 412 9.77 -8.92 4.52
C PHE A 412 8.46 -9.63 4.89
N TYR A 413 7.95 -10.50 4.02
CA TYR A 413 6.69 -11.21 4.28
C TYR A 413 6.81 -12.21 5.44
N GLU A 414 7.98 -12.81 5.64
CA GLU A 414 8.22 -13.79 6.70
C GLU A 414 8.64 -13.17 8.04
N GLY A 415 8.93 -11.86 8.08
CA GLY A 415 9.36 -11.17 9.30
C GLY A 415 10.79 -11.50 9.72
N GLN A 416 11.67 -11.76 8.75
CA GLN A 416 13.07 -12.11 9.00
C GLN A 416 13.92 -10.84 9.19
N SER A 417 13.78 -10.17 10.34
CA SER A 417 14.44 -8.91 10.65
C SER A 417 15.97 -8.97 10.50
N ALA A 418 16.60 -10.10 10.85
CA ALA A 418 18.05 -10.29 10.73
C ALA A 418 18.58 -10.12 9.29
N ILE A 419 17.84 -10.57 8.27
CA ILE A 419 18.22 -10.39 6.85
C ILE A 419 18.04 -8.94 6.42
N LEU A 420 17.02 -8.27 6.96
CA LEU A 420 16.63 -6.93 6.57
C LEU A 420 17.37 -5.83 7.34
N PHE A 421 17.96 -6.15 8.48
CA PHE A 421 18.65 -5.19 9.33
C PHE A 421 19.74 -4.39 8.60
N PRO A 422 20.64 -5.00 7.80
CA PRO A 422 21.63 -4.24 7.02
C PRO A 422 20.99 -3.26 6.01
N ILE A 423 19.84 -3.65 5.44
CA ILE A 423 19.08 -2.83 4.50
C ILE A 423 18.44 -1.64 5.25
N ALA A 424 17.84 -1.89 6.42
CA ALA A 424 17.29 -0.86 7.28
C ALA A 424 18.37 0.14 7.74
N GLN A 425 19.55 -0.36 8.16
CA GLN A 425 20.69 0.48 8.55
C GLN A 425 21.16 1.40 7.43
N ARG A 426 21.31 0.86 6.22
CA ARG A 426 21.65 1.64 5.03
C ARG A 426 20.57 2.69 4.73
N ASN A 427 19.30 2.33 4.83
CA ASN A 427 18.21 3.24 4.55
C ASN A 427 18.13 4.39 5.58
N MET A 428 18.38 4.10 6.86
CA MET A 428 18.52 5.13 7.90
C MET A 428 19.71 6.06 7.63
N PHE A 429 20.83 5.54 7.12
CA PHE A 429 21.96 6.37 6.69
C PHE A 429 21.56 7.36 5.58
N PHE A 430 20.85 6.89 4.54
CA PHE A 430 20.40 7.78 3.47
C PHE A 430 19.39 8.83 3.97
N LEU A 431 18.49 8.49 4.88
CA LEU A 431 17.57 9.45 5.50
C LEU A 431 18.32 10.53 6.28
N ARG A 432 19.35 10.16 7.05
CA ARG A 432 20.20 11.11 7.79
C ARG A 432 21.00 12.04 6.87
N ALA A 433 21.26 11.62 5.64
CA ALA A 433 21.97 12.40 4.63
C ALA A 433 21.08 13.37 3.84
N LEU A 434 19.75 13.31 4.01
CA LEU A 434 18.83 14.20 3.32
C LEU A 434 18.97 15.66 3.77
N PRO A 435 18.69 16.63 2.88
CA PRO A 435 18.60 18.03 3.27
C PRO A 435 17.60 18.23 4.41
N ASN A 436 17.95 19.11 5.36
CA ASN A 436 17.12 19.45 6.52
C ASN A 436 16.76 18.29 7.47
N TYR A 437 17.49 17.15 7.44
CA TYR A 437 17.26 16.05 8.40
C TYR A 437 17.23 16.51 9.86
N GLY A 438 17.99 17.56 10.21
CA GLY A 438 17.97 18.16 11.55
C GLY A 438 16.58 18.55 12.06
N GLN A 439 15.65 18.93 11.18
CA GLN A 439 14.26 19.27 11.56
C GLN A 439 13.41 18.03 11.87
N SER A 440 13.76 16.87 11.34
CA SER A 440 13.05 15.61 11.54
C SER A 440 13.75 14.69 12.55
N ARG A 441 14.97 15.03 12.96
CA ARG A 441 15.82 14.18 13.81
C ARG A 441 15.13 13.75 15.11
N GLU A 442 14.52 14.68 15.83
CA GLU A 442 13.89 14.40 17.12
C GLU A 442 12.75 13.38 16.98
N ALA A 443 11.97 13.47 15.91
CA ALA A 443 10.89 12.53 15.61
C ALA A 443 11.39 11.17 15.09
N LEU A 444 12.51 11.12 14.35
CA LEU A 444 12.97 9.92 13.65
C LEU A 444 13.94 9.05 14.46
N GLU A 445 14.84 9.65 15.23
CA GLU A 445 15.88 8.91 15.96
C GLU A 445 15.32 7.90 16.98
N PRO A 446 14.20 8.15 17.70
CA PRO A 446 13.63 7.14 18.60
C PRO A 446 13.29 5.81 17.90
N LEU A 447 12.70 5.87 16.70
CA LEU A 447 12.46 4.67 15.90
C LEU A 447 13.77 4.02 15.46
N PHE A 448 14.75 4.83 15.05
CA PHE A 448 16.05 4.30 14.61
C PHE A 448 16.78 3.60 15.74
N ASP A 449 16.74 4.15 16.95
CA ASP A 449 17.32 3.55 18.16
C ASP A 449 16.63 2.23 18.50
N MET A 450 15.30 2.15 18.42
CA MET A 450 14.58 0.89 18.59
C MET A 450 15.05 -0.17 17.59
N ILE A 451 15.23 0.19 16.31
CA ILE A 451 15.73 -0.72 15.28
C ILE A 451 17.15 -1.19 15.62
N GLN A 452 18.06 -0.27 15.96
CA GLN A 452 19.46 -0.60 16.31
C GLN A 452 19.55 -1.52 17.53
N GLN A 453 18.64 -1.34 18.49
CA GLN A 453 18.57 -2.14 19.71
C GLN A 453 17.75 -3.43 19.53
N ASN A 454 17.24 -3.69 18.32
CA ASN A 454 16.35 -4.82 18.02
C ASN A 454 15.15 -4.88 19.00
N GLN A 455 14.58 -3.73 19.30
CA GLN A 455 13.40 -3.57 20.15
C GLN A 455 12.13 -3.63 19.32
N HIS A 456 11.11 -4.29 19.86
CA HIS A 456 9.78 -4.33 19.26
C HIS A 456 8.80 -3.58 20.17
N TRP A 457 7.76 -3.00 19.59
CA TRP A 457 6.67 -2.43 20.38
C TRP A 457 5.80 -3.53 21.01
N ASP A 458 5.08 -3.19 22.07
CA ASP A 458 4.17 -4.11 22.74
C ASP A 458 2.71 -3.91 22.25
N GLU A 459 2.25 -4.83 21.40
CA GLU A 459 0.86 -4.83 20.90
C GLU A 459 -0.19 -5.18 22.00
N GLN A 460 0.24 -5.62 23.18
CA GLN A 460 -0.62 -5.90 24.34
C GLN A 460 -0.86 -4.69 25.23
N MET A 461 -0.31 -3.52 24.91
CA MET A 461 -0.57 -2.31 25.68
C MET A 461 -1.93 -1.70 25.31
N ASP A 462 -2.56 -1.05 26.29
CA ASP A 462 -3.73 -0.20 26.01
C ASP A 462 -3.21 1.12 25.40
N VAL A 463 -3.63 1.40 24.17
CA VAL A 463 -3.18 2.57 23.40
C VAL A 463 -3.36 3.87 24.20
N ARG A 464 -4.41 3.96 25.02
CA ARG A 464 -4.65 5.14 25.86
C ARG A 464 -3.53 5.39 26.87
N LYS A 465 -2.93 4.33 27.41
CA LYS A 465 -1.83 4.43 28.38
C LYS A 465 -0.56 4.90 27.70
N VAL A 466 -0.24 4.32 26.53
CA VAL A 466 0.92 4.69 25.71
C VAL A 466 0.86 6.17 25.32
N TRP A 467 -0.33 6.68 25.00
CA TRP A 467 -0.54 8.07 24.59
C TRP A 467 -0.74 9.05 25.76
N GLY A 468 -0.65 8.58 27.01
CA GLY A 468 -0.86 9.41 28.19
C GLY A 468 -2.25 10.06 28.24
N LEU A 469 -3.27 9.35 27.77
CA LEU A 469 -4.64 9.84 27.73
C LEU A 469 -5.33 9.66 29.10
N PRO A 470 -6.18 10.61 29.54
CA PRO A 470 -6.82 10.54 30.84
C PRO A 470 -7.90 9.44 30.88
N VAL A 471 -7.63 8.34 31.58
CA VAL A 471 -8.63 7.28 31.80
C VAL A 471 -9.40 7.57 33.11
N VAL A 472 -10.62 8.11 32.99
CA VAL A 472 -11.45 8.47 34.15
C VAL A 472 -11.88 7.21 34.92
N LYS A 473 -11.37 7.03 36.15
CA LYS A 473 -11.98 6.11 37.12
C LYS A 473 -13.32 6.69 37.55
N LYS A 474 -14.43 6.25 36.95
CA LYS A 474 -15.75 6.66 37.43
C LYS A 474 -15.87 6.28 38.91
N ARG A 475 -15.92 7.28 39.79
CA ARG A 475 -16.26 7.13 41.21
C ARG A 475 -17.60 6.39 41.25
N GLN A 476 -17.66 5.24 41.91
CA GLN A 476 -18.92 4.54 42.13
C GLN A 476 -19.87 5.54 42.78
N THR A 477 -20.91 5.94 42.06
CA THR A 477 -22.05 6.61 42.68
C THR A 477 -22.70 5.59 43.58
N THR A 478 -22.35 5.63 44.87
CA THR A 478 -23.09 4.93 45.92
C THR A 478 -24.55 5.36 45.81
N ARG A 479 -25.39 4.47 45.27
CA ARG A 479 -26.84 4.56 45.42
C ARG A 479 -27.12 4.55 46.92
N ARG A 480 -27.37 5.72 47.51
CA ARG A 480 -28.03 5.82 48.81
C ARG A 480 -29.43 5.24 48.63
N SER A 481 -29.64 4.02 49.14
CA SER A 481 -30.98 3.49 49.34
C SER A 481 -31.64 4.29 50.45
N SER A 482 -32.51 5.23 50.10
CA SER A 482 -33.47 5.79 51.04
C SER A 482 -34.50 4.69 51.36
N ARG A 483 -34.26 3.97 52.46
CA ARG A 483 -35.31 3.20 53.13
C ARG A 483 -36.31 4.22 53.69
N VAL A 484 -37.51 4.25 53.13
CA VAL A 484 -38.67 4.92 53.73
C VAL A 484 -39.17 3.98 54.83
N GLU A 485 -38.96 4.35 56.09
CA GLU A 485 -39.66 3.76 57.22
C GLU A 485 -41.11 4.27 57.19
N VAL A 486 -42.04 3.37 56.89
CA VAL A 486 -43.47 3.59 57.12
C VAL A 486 -43.72 3.37 58.62
N ARG A 487 -43.94 4.47 59.34
CA ARG A 487 -44.51 4.44 60.69
C ARG A 487 -46.00 4.07 60.59
N THR A 488 -46.34 2.89 61.08
CA THR A 488 -47.71 2.54 61.48
C THR A 488 -48.11 3.38 62.69
N LEU A 489 -49.24 4.08 62.59
CA LEU A 489 -49.99 4.59 63.74
C LEU A 489 -51.33 3.85 63.78
N SER A 490 -51.64 3.42 65.01
CA SER A 490 -52.90 2.83 65.51
C SER A 490 -54.13 3.66 65.19
#